data_AF-A0A973TRC7-F1
#
_entry.id   AF-A0A973TRC7-F1
#
_cell.length_a   1.000
_cell.length_b   1.000
_cell.length_c   1.000
_cell.angle_alpha   90.00
_cell.angle_beta   90.00
_cell.angle_gamma   90.00
#
_symmetry.space_group_name_H-M   'P 1'
#
loop_
_entity.id
_entity.type
_entity.pdbx_description
1 polymer ?
#
loop_
_entity_poly.entity_id
_entity_poly.type
_entity_poly.pdbx_seq_one_letter_code
_entity_poly.pdbx_strand_id
1 'polypeptide(L)'
;MGQLHAREVTTGDVAWKWIDHLTTGYGVDAEVTALLDTTEVWVVPIANPDGVNIVQQGGNSPRYQRKNANTTNGSNCSGSSSSQIGIDLNRNTDSHWGGEGTSSNPCDQTYKGPSANSEVETKALQALWRNLYRDRRGTGVTDAAPADTTGVVVSMHSYSNLVLFPWGWTTSYKTGNDAPLRAMAKDLATMAGSGWQYGQPGEVLYNAAGATDDWVYDDLGVASFVWEIGPSSGTCSGFFPTYSCQASTFWPKTKPMLMYAAKKAASPYGGGGNPPVGCAKQTNDADVAIPDNGAAVTSSITIAGCEGAASASSQVEVHIVHTYRGDLVVDLVAPDGTAYRLKGSNNDSGDNIDTTYTADVSSEARNGEWKLRVQDVYSADTGYLNSWSLTV
;
A
#
# COMPACT_ATOMS: atom_id res chain seq x y z
N MET A 1 -2.56 -6.28 -9.87
CA MET A 1 -2.75 -7.51 -10.68
C MET A 1 -3.95 -7.35 -11.61
N GLY A 2 -4.01 -8.15 -12.68
CA GLY A 2 -5.13 -8.19 -13.63
C GLY A 2 -5.58 -9.62 -13.95
N GLN A 3 -6.74 -9.74 -14.61
CA GLN A 3 -7.36 -10.98 -15.07
C GLN A 3 -7.45 -12.07 -14.00
N LEU A 4 -7.90 -11.72 -12.79
CA LEU A 4 -8.31 -12.71 -11.80
C LEU A 4 -9.59 -13.44 -12.26
N HIS A 5 -10.55 -12.68 -12.82
CA HIS A 5 -11.59 -13.26 -13.67
C HIS A 5 -11.15 -13.22 -15.13
N ALA A 6 -11.28 -14.36 -15.81
CA ALA A 6 -10.67 -14.54 -17.13
C ALA A 6 -11.20 -13.61 -18.22
N ARG A 7 -12.52 -13.39 -18.26
CA ARG A 7 -13.19 -12.54 -19.28
C ARG A 7 -12.90 -11.05 -19.16
N GLU A 8 -12.26 -10.59 -18.09
CA GLU A 8 -12.03 -9.16 -17.81
C GLU A 8 -10.78 -8.66 -18.53
N VAL A 9 -10.76 -8.81 -19.86
CA VAL A 9 -9.54 -8.72 -20.69
C VAL A 9 -8.82 -7.38 -20.62
N THR A 10 -9.56 -6.27 -20.44
CA THR A 10 -9.00 -4.93 -20.26
C THR A 10 -7.99 -4.85 -19.13
N THR A 11 -8.19 -5.61 -18.06
CA THR A 11 -7.36 -5.52 -16.85
C THR A 11 -5.94 -6.02 -17.10
N GLY A 12 -5.80 -7.05 -17.95
CA GLY A 12 -4.50 -7.56 -18.39
C GLY A 12 -3.80 -6.57 -19.30
N ASP A 13 -4.52 -5.99 -20.28
CA ASP A 13 -3.98 -4.94 -21.15
C ASP A 13 -3.49 -3.72 -20.37
N VAL A 14 -4.26 -3.24 -19.38
CA VAL A 14 -3.85 -2.13 -18.51
C VAL A 14 -2.59 -2.50 -17.70
N ALA A 15 -2.49 -3.73 -17.21
CA ALA A 15 -1.30 -4.21 -16.50
C ALA A 15 -0.06 -4.23 -17.40
N TRP A 16 -0.17 -4.70 -18.65
CA TRP A 16 0.92 -4.65 -19.62
C TRP A 16 1.31 -3.22 -19.99
N LYS A 17 0.34 -2.34 -20.20
CA LYS A 17 0.60 -0.90 -20.43
C LYS A 17 1.31 -0.23 -19.27
N TRP A 18 1.02 -0.66 -18.04
CA TRP A 18 1.72 -0.19 -16.86
C TRP A 18 3.20 -0.60 -16.86
N ILE A 19 3.48 -1.87 -17.19
CA ILE A 19 4.86 -2.35 -17.35
C ILE A 19 5.59 -1.55 -18.44
N ASP A 20 4.97 -1.36 -19.61
CA ASP A 20 5.56 -0.56 -20.70
C ASP A 20 5.84 0.88 -20.25
N HIS A 21 4.88 1.53 -19.59
CA HIS A 21 5.02 2.91 -19.14
C HIS A 21 6.16 3.08 -18.15
N LEU A 22 6.29 2.17 -17.18
CA LEU A 22 7.37 2.20 -16.20
C LEU A 22 8.74 1.94 -16.85
N THR A 23 8.85 0.90 -17.66
CA THR A 23 10.13 0.47 -18.23
C THR A 23 10.64 1.42 -19.32
N THR A 24 9.75 2.00 -20.12
CA THR A 24 10.12 3.00 -21.14
C THR A 24 10.26 4.42 -20.57
N GLY A 25 9.64 4.68 -19.42
CA GLY A 25 9.72 5.96 -18.73
C GLY A 25 10.95 6.12 -17.85
N TYR A 26 11.55 5.04 -17.34
CA TYR A 26 12.72 5.14 -16.46
C TYR A 26 13.92 5.80 -17.16
N GLY A 27 14.47 6.85 -16.56
CA GLY A 27 15.55 7.66 -17.13
C GLY A 27 15.12 8.65 -18.22
N VAL A 28 13.81 8.72 -18.54
CA VAL A 28 13.25 9.62 -19.58
C VAL A 28 12.16 10.51 -18.99
N ASP A 29 11.17 9.92 -18.34
CA ASP A 29 10.10 10.60 -17.62
C ASP A 29 10.52 10.79 -16.16
N ALA A 30 10.59 12.05 -15.72
CA ALA A 30 11.06 12.38 -14.37
C ALA A 30 10.13 11.84 -13.27
N GLU A 31 8.82 11.75 -13.53
CA GLU A 31 7.85 11.24 -12.56
C GLU A 31 7.98 9.72 -12.39
N VAL A 32 8.16 8.99 -13.49
CA VAL A 32 8.41 7.54 -13.47
C VAL A 32 9.77 7.22 -12.86
N THR A 33 10.79 8.01 -13.19
CA THR A 33 12.15 7.83 -12.64
C THR A 33 12.14 8.01 -11.12
N ALA A 34 11.58 9.12 -10.62
CA ALA A 34 11.48 9.36 -9.18
C ALA A 34 10.65 8.29 -8.45
N LEU A 35 9.59 7.77 -9.09
CA LEU A 35 8.81 6.67 -8.54
C LEU A 35 9.66 5.40 -8.41
N LEU A 36 10.33 4.96 -9.47
CA LEU A 36 11.08 3.69 -9.47
C LEU A 36 12.38 3.76 -8.69
N ASP A 37 12.95 4.94 -8.48
CA ASP A 37 14.12 5.13 -7.60
C ASP A 37 13.77 4.88 -6.11
N THR A 38 12.49 4.96 -5.74
CA THR A 38 12.04 4.89 -4.33
C THR A 38 11.00 3.82 -4.05
N THR A 39 10.38 3.25 -5.08
CA THR A 39 9.24 2.34 -4.97
C THR A 39 9.44 1.10 -5.82
N GLU A 40 9.37 -0.06 -5.18
CA GLU A 40 9.34 -1.35 -5.86
C GLU A 40 7.91 -1.65 -6.36
N VAL A 41 7.77 -1.95 -7.66
CA VAL A 41 6.46 -2.18 -8.29
C VAL A 41 6.36 -3.60 -8.82
N TRP A 42 5.46 -4.39 -8.23
CA TRP A 42 5.15 -5.76 -8.66
C TRP A 42 3.87 -5.79 -9.51
N VAL A 43 3.96 -6.41 -10.69
CA VAL A 43 2.83 -6.54 -11.61
C VAL A 43 2.60 -8.01 -11.96
N VAL A 44 1.38 -8.49 -11.70
CA VAL A 44 0.88 -9.79 -12.18
C VAL A 44 -0.18 -9.50 -13.25
N PRO A 45 0.17 -9.54 -14.55
CA PRO A 45 -0.77 -9.16 -15.61
C PRO A 45 -1.93 -10.14 -15.76
N ILE A 46 -1.65 -11.43 -15.53
CA ILE A 46 -2.62 -12.52 -15.69
C ILE A 46 -2.58 -13.41 -14.45
N ALA A 47 -3.54 -13.22 -13.54
CA ALA A 47 -3.68 -14.05 -12.35
C ALA A 47 -4.37 -15.41 -12.61
N ASN A 48 -5.18 -15.51 -13.66
CA ASN A 48 -5.90 -16.72 -14.06
C ASN A 48 -5.56 -17.16 -15.50
N PRO A 49 -4.34 -17.68 -15.74
CA PRO A 49 -3.88 -17.96 -17.10
C PRO A 49 -4.74 -19.00 -17.82
N ASP A 50 -5.18 -20.05 -17.13
CA ASP A 50 -5.95 -21.14 -17.75
C ASP A 50 -7.36 -20.68 -18.16
N GLY A 51 -8.03 -19.91 -17.29
CA GLY A 51 -9.31 -19.31 -17.63
C GLY A 51 -9.17 -18.35 -18.82
N VAL A 52 -8.11 -17.54 -18.86
CA VAL A 52 -7.84 -16.62 -19.97
C VAL A 52 -7.60 -17.38 -21.28
N ASN A 53 -6.88 -18.50 -21.25
CA ASN A 53 -6.74 -19.37 -22.41
C ASN A 53 -8.11 -19.86 -22.93
N ILE A 54 -9.04 -20.23 -22.04
CA ILE A 54 -10.41 -20.62 -22.44
C ILE A 54 -11.14 -19.46 -23.13
N VAL A 55 -11.02 -18.23 -22.63
CA VAL A 55 -11.60 -17.02 -23.26
C VAL A 55 -11.08 -16.88 -24.69
N GLN A 56 -9.76 -16.96 -24.87
CA GLN A 56 -9.07 -16.77 -26.16
C GLN A 56 -9.42 -17.84 -27.21
N GLN A 57 -9.74 -19.07 -26.79
CA GLN A 57 -10.20 -20.12 -27.71
C GLN A 57 -11.48 -19.76 -28.48
N GLY A 58 -12.22 -18.73 -28.04
CA GLY A 58 -13.38 -18.21 -28.79
C GLY A 58 -13.01 -17.35 -30.01
N GLY A 59 -11.74 -16.95 -30.17
CA GLY A 59 -11.30 -16.09 -31.27
C GLY A 59 -12.08 -14.77 -31.33
N ASN A 60 -12.71 -14.49 -32.48
CA ASN A 60 -13.55 -13.30 -32.67
C ASN A 60 -14.90 -13.34 -31.92
N SER A 61 -15.19 -14.43 -31.22
CA SER A 61 -16.33 -14.55 -30.30
C SER A 61 -15.84 -15.13 -28.98
N PRO A 62 -15.11 -14.33 -28.16
CA PRO A 62 -14.47 -14.80 -26.94
C PRO A 62 -15.45 -15.51 -26.02
N ARG A 63 -15.00 -16.59 -25.36
CA ARG A 63 -15.85 -17.29 -24.39
C ARG A 63 -15.99 -16.45 -23.13
N TYR A 64 -17.17 -16.46 -22.51
CA TYR A 64 -17.47 -15.69 -21.29
C TYR A 64 -16.90 -16.29 -20.00
N GLN A 65 -15.85 -17.11 -20.08
CA GLN A 65 -15.25 -17.79 -18.91
C GLN A 65 -14.83 -16.76 -17.86
N ARG A 66 -15.31 -16.93 -16.63
CA ARG A 66 -14.98 -16.09 -15.47
C ARG A 66 -13.96 -16.78 -14.57
N LYS A 67 -14.26 -18.02 -14.19
CA LYS A 67 -13.53 -18.83 -13.21
C LYS A 67 -12.22 -19.38 -13.77
N ASN A 68 -11.40 -20.02 -12.94
CA ASN A 68 -10.25 -20.80 -13.43
C ASN A 68 -10.67 -22.05 -14.23
N ALA A 69 -9.73 -22.91 -14.59
CA ALA A 69 -10.01 -24.11 -15.37
C ALA A 69 -10.08 -25.42 -14.56
N ASN A 70 -10.11 -25.35 -13.22
CA ASN A 70 -10.13 -26.54 -12.37
C ASN A 70 -11.51 -27.23 -12.41
N THR A 71 -11.58 -28.40 -13.03
CA THR A 71 -12.81 -29.17 -13.22
C THR A 71 -13.08 -30.22 -12.13
N THR A 72 -12.16 -30.37 -11.16
CA THR A 72 -12.19 -31.46 -10.16
C THR A 72 -13.49 -31.50 -9.36
N ASN A 73 -14.12 -30.34 -9.11
CA ASN A 73 -15.31 -30.23 -8.29
C ASN A 73 -16.59 -29.96 -9.10
N GLY A 74 -16.57 -30.05 -10.43
CA GLY A 74 -17.73 -29.74 -11.26
C GLY A 74 -17.43 -29.77 -12.76
N SER A 75 -17.34 -30.96 -13.34
CA SER A 75 -16.99 -31.14 -14.77
C SER A 75 -18.17 -30.99 -15.74
N ASN A 76 -19.41 -31.05 -15.25
CA ASN A 76 -20.62 -31.19 -16.07
C ASN A 76 -21.45 -29.89 -16.15
N CYS A 77 -20.79 -28.74 -16.31
CA CYS A 77 -21.47 -27.46 -16.48
C CYS A 77 -21.79 -27.21 -17.96
N SER A 78 -22.83 -26.41 -18.25
CA SER A 78 -23.29 -26.23 -19.63
C SER A 78 -22.35 -25.39 -20.50
N GLY A 79 -21.39 -24.69 -19.88
CA GLY A 79 -20.44 -23.82 -20.58
C GLY A 79 -21.03 -22.46 -20.98
N SER A 80 -22.20 -22.10 -20.43
CA SER A 80 -22.82 -20.79 -20.68
C SER A 80 -22.13 -19.66 -19.87
N SER A 81 -22.55 -18.41 -20.07
CA SER A 81 -22.07 -17.28 -19.26
C SER A 81 -22.46 -17.36 -17.78
N SER A 82 -23.45 -18.18 -17.42
CA SER A 82 -23.96 -18.35 -16.05
C SER A 82 -23.66 -19.72 -15.45
N SER A 83 -23.17 -20.68 -16.24
CA SER A 83 -22.89 -22.06 -15.81
C SER A 83 -21.55 -22.52 -16.37
N GLN A 84 -20.51 -22.48 -15.54
CA GLN A 84 -19.12 -22.66 -15.97
C GLN A 84 -18.36 -23.62 -15.05
N ILE A 85 -17.40 -24.32 -15.63
CA ILE A 85 -16.37 -25.05 -14.87
C ILE A 85 -15.45 -24.08 -14.12
N GLY A 86 -14.70 -24.59 -13.14
CA GLY A 86 -13.73 -23.81 -12.38
C GLY A 86 -14.24 -23.31 -11.03
N ILE A 87 -13.34 -22.63 -10.32
CA ILE A 87 -13.59 -21.93 -9.06
C ILE A 87 -13.44 -20.42 -9.29
N ASP A 88 -14.30 -19.62 -8.66
CA ASP A 88 -14.16 -18.17 -8.62
C ASP A 88 -13.01 -17.80 -7.68
N LEU A 89 -11.87 -17.42 -8.25
CA LEU A 89 -10.66 -17.08 -7.50
C LEU A 89 -10.88 -15.89 -6.55
N ASN A 90 -11.82 -14.98 -6.87
CA ASN A 90 -12.16 -13.85 -6.00
C ASN A 90 -13.27 -14.18 -5.00
N ARG A 91 -13.50 -15.48 -4.73
CA ARG A 91 -14.32 -16.02 -3.64
C ARG A 91 -13.58 -17.12 -2.85
N ASN A 92 -12.32 -17.37 -3.18
CA ASN A 92 -11.58 -18.55 -2.72
C ASN A 92 -10.62 -18.25 -1.56
N THR A 93 -10.45 -17.01 -1.11
CA THR A 93 -9.58 -16.72 0.05
C THR A 93 -10.24 -17.16 1.36
N ASP A 94 -9.45 -17.29 2.43
CA ASP A 94 -9.94 -17.62 3.78
C ASP A 94 -10.53 -16.45 4.56
N SER A 95 -10.45 -15.21 4.06
CA SER A 95 -11.10 -14.07 4.70
C SER A 95 -12.62 -14.17 4.56
N HIS A 96 -13.27 -14.55 5.67
CA HIS A 96 -14.70 -14.75 5.79
C HIS A 96 -15.31 -15.71 4.75
N TRP A 97 -14.54 -16.73 4.33
CA TRP A 97 -14.93 -17.66 3.26
C TRP A 97 -16.33 -18.28 3.46
N GLY A 98 -17.11 -18.34 2.39
CA GLY A 98 -18.45 -18.92 2.40
C GLY A 98 -19.55 -18.00 2.92
N GLY A 99 -19.24 -16.73 3.21
CA GLY A 99 -20.22 -15.68 3.48
C GLY A 99 -21.00 -15.21 2.25
N GLU A 100 -21.53 -13.99 2.34
CA GLU A 100 -22.37 -13.39 1.29
C GLU A 100 -21.67 -13.30 -0.07
N GLY A 101 -22.45 -13.34 -1.15
CA GLY A 101 -21.92 -13.23 -2.51
C GLY A 101 -21.18 -14.47 -3.02
N THR A 102 -21.25 -15.60 -2.32
CA THR A 102 -20.65 -16.89 -2.71
C THR A 102 -21.71 -17.93 -3.10
N SER A 103 -21.30 -18.98 -3.82
CA SER A 103 -22.13 -20.15 -4.12
C SER A 103 -21.41 -21.46 -3.77
N SER A 104 -22.17 -22.48 -3.35
CA SER A 104 -21.69 -23.85 -3.19
C SER A 104 -21.95 -24.72 -4.42
N ASN A 105 -22.67 -24.22 -5.43
CA ASN A 105 -22.93 -24.95 -6.66
C ASN A 105 -21.70 -24.86 -7.59
N PRO A 106 -21.05 -25.98 -7.97
CA PRO A 106 -19.86 -25.95 -8.80
C PRO A 106 -20.01 -25.27 -10.17
N CYS A 107 -21.22 -25.19 -10.70
CA CYS A 107 -21.44 -24.51 -11.98
C CYS A 107 -21.70 -23.01 -11.85
N ASP A 108 -21.94 -22.49 -10.65
CA ASP A 108 -22.19 -21.08 -10.43
C ASP A 108 -20.96 -20.23 -10.75
N GLN A 109 -21.19 -19.00 -11.22
CA GLN A 109 -20.15 -17.99 -11.48
C GLN A 109 -19.37 -17.61 -10.23
N THR A 110 -20.00 -17.69 -9.05
CA THR A 110 -19.39 -17.35 -7.75
C THR A 110 -19.11 -18.59 -6.91
N TYR A 111 -18.91 -19.75 -7.56
CA TYR A 111 -18.53 -20.98 -6.85
C TYR A 111 -17.21 -20.77 -6.09
N LYS A 112 -17.28 -20.82 -4.77
CA LYS A 112 -16.16 -20.50 -3.87
C LYS A 112 -15.08 -21.58 -3.75
N GLY A 113 -15.29 -22.73 -4.38
CA GLY A 113 -14.45 -23.92 -4.22
C GLY A 113 -14.91 -24.87 -3.10
N PRO A 114 -14.24 -26.03 -2.96
CA PRO A 114 -14.55 -27.02 -1.92
C PRO A 114 -14.09 -26.61 -0.52
N SER A 115 -13.09 -25.74 -0.43
CA SER A 115 -12.56 -25.15 0.82
C SER A 115 -11.96 -23.79 0.53
N ALA A 116 -11.75 -22.97 1.56
CA ALA A 116 -10.90 -21.80 1.44
C ALA A 116 -9.49 -22.20 0.95
N ASN A 117 -8.88 -21.31 0.18
CA ASN A 117 -7.57 -21.46 -0.42
C ASN A 117 -7.43 -22.81 -1.14
N SER A 118 -8.44 -23.26 -1.89
CA SER A 118 -8.36 -24.54 -2.61
C SER A 118 -7.51 -24.43 -3.89
N GLU A 119 -7.50 -23.26 -4.52
CA GLU A 119 -6.89 -23.09 -5.84
C GLU A 119 -5.41 -22.72 -5.76
N VAL A 120 -4.64 -23.18 -6.75
CA VAL A 120 -3.19 -22.97 -6.80
C VAL A 120 -2.84 -21.51 -7.11
N GLU A 121 -3.67 -20.84 -7.90
CA GLU A 121 -3.54 -19.43 -8.23
C GLU A 121 -3.73 -18.56 -6.99
N THR A 122 -4.77 -18.85 -6.18
CA THR A 122 -5.02 -18.16 -4.90
C THR A 122 -3.84 -18.33 -3.95
N LYS A 123 -3.34 -19.56 -3.76
CA LYS A 123 -2.17 -19.83 -2.91
C LYS A 123 -0.91 -19.12 -3.39
N ALA A 124 -0.67 -19.10 -4.71
CA ALA A 124 0.52 -18.46 -5.28
C ALA A 124 0.51 -16.95 -5.04
N LEU A 125 -0.64 -16.30 -5.21
CA LEU A 125 -0.80 -14.87 -4.94
C LEU A 125 -0.62 -14.55 -3.45
N GLN A 126 -1.23 -15.33 -2.55
CA GLN A 126 -1.04 -15.17 -1.11
C GLN A 126 0.42 -15.34 -0.68
N ALA A 127 1.12 -16.33 -1.26
CA ALA A 127 2.53 -16.55 -1.00
C ALA A 127 3.39 -15.38 -1.49
N LEU A 128 3.08 -14.82 -2.67
CA LEU A 128 3.73 -13.61 -3.16
C LEU A 128 3.54 -12.45 -2.18
N TRP A 129 2.32 -12.14 -1.77
CA TRP A 129 2.06 -11.00 -0.89
C TRP A 129 2.65 -11.16 0.52
N ARG A 130 2.65 -12.37 1.08
CA ARG A 130 3.34 -12.66 2.35
C ARG A 130 4.86 -12.51 2.27
N ASN A 131 5.46 -12.67 1.09
CA ASN A 131 6.88 -12.40 0.89
C ASN A 131 7.18 -10.89 0.76
N LEU A 132 6.21 -10.10 0.31
CA LEU A 132 6.38 -8.65 0.10
C LEU A 132 6.01 -7.82 1.32
N TYR A 133 5.02 -8.27 2.09
CA TYR A 133 4.44 -7.50 3.18
C TYR A 133 4.43 -8.29 4.48
N ARG A 134 4.65 -7.58 5.59
CA ARG A 134 4.52 -8.14 6.94
C ARG A 134 3.10 -7.90 7.44
N ASP A 135 2.50 -8.90 8.06
CA ASP A 135 1.31 -8.69 8.87
C ASP A 135 1.65 -7.79 10.07
N ARG A 136 0.94 -6.67 10.17
CA ARG A 136 1.08 -5.70 11.25
C ARG A 136 -0.27 -5.33 11.87
N ARG A 137 -1.38 -5.92 11.43
CA ARG A 137 -2.72 -5.59 11.90
C ARG A 137 -3.13 -6.52 13.05
N GLY A 138 -3.98 -6.04 13.96
CA GLY A 138 -4.62 -6.91 14.95
C GLY A 138 -5.66 -7.85 14.33
N THR A 139 -5.97 -8.96 15.02
CA THR A 139 -6.91 -9.98 14.50
C THR A 139 -8.39 -9.57 14.59
N GLY A 140 -8.72 -8.47 15.26
CA GLY A 140 -10.09 -7.99 15.40
C GLY A 140 -10.59 -7.31 14.12
N VAL A 141 -11.85 -7.55 13.73
CA VAL A 141 -12.47 -7.03 12.49
C VAL A 141 -12.35 -5.50 12.32
N THR A 142 -12.27 -4.75 13.43
CA THR A 142 -12.12 -3.29 13.46
C THR A 142 -10.72 -2.81 13.83
N ASP A 143 -9.76 -3.72 14.03
CA ASP A 143 -8.39 -3.35 14.34
C ASP A 143 -7.75 -2.68 13.13
N ALA A 144 -7.07 -1.57 13.39
CA ALA A 144 -6.35 -0.83 12.36
C ALA A 144 -4.94 -1.40 12.20
N ALA A 145 -4.46 -1.44 10.96
CA ALA A 145 -3.05 -1.54 10.68
C ALA A 145 -2.35 -0.23 11.13
N PRO A 146 -1.10 -0.29 11.59
CA PRO A 146 -0.31 0.89 11.98
C PRO A 146 -0.27 1.96 10.89
N ALA A 147 -0.22 3.24 11.29
CA ALA A 147 -0.22 4.36 10.34
C ALA A 147 1.01 4.37 9.41
N ASP A 148 2.10 3.74 9.83
CA ASP A 148 3.34 3.54 9.06
C ASP A 148 3.35 2.24 8.24
N THR A 149 2.22 1.53 8.12
CA THR A 149 2.10 0.37 7.22
C THR A 149 2.30 0.84 5.79
N THR A 150 3.21 0.17 5.06
CA THR A 150 3.52 0.44 3.66
C THR A 150 2.84 -0.57 2.74
N GLY A 151 2.77 -0.25 1.46
CA GLY A 151 2.21 -1.09 0.41
C GLY A 151 0.80 -0.71 0.01
N VAL A 152 0.53 -0.82 -1.29
CA VAL A 152 -0.81 -0.75 -1.86
C VAL A 152 -0.97 -1.91 -2.84
N VAL A 153 -2.02 -2.70 -2.68
CA VAL A 153 -2.40 -3.75 -3.62
C VAL A 153 -3.63 -3.32 -4.40
N VAL A 154 -3.54 -3.42 -5.73
CA VAL A 154 -4.67 -3.15 -6.62
C VAL A 154 -5.02 -4.43 -7.39
N SER A 155 -6.24 -4.91 -7.23
CA SER A 155 -6.86 -5.92 -8.09
C SER A 155 -7.70 -5.23 -9.15
N MET A 156 -7.24 -5.24 -10.40
CA MET A 156 -8.00 -4.68 -11.52
C MET A 156 -8.99 -5.71 -12.04
N HIS A 157 -10.25 -5.31 -12.07
CA HIS A 157 -11.42 -6.02 -12.57
C HIS A 157 -12.11 -5.20 -13.68
N SER A 158 -13.08 -5.79 -14.36
CA SER A 158 -14.02 -5.03 -15.19
C SER A 158 -15.42 -5.64 -15.09
N TYR A 159 -16.49 -4.86 -15.11
CA TYR A 159 -16.61 -3.43 -15.37
C TYR A 159 -17.57 -2.82 -14.34
N SER A 160 -17.60 -1.48 -14.21
CA SER A 160 -18.68 -0.66 -13.61
C SER A 160 -18.23 0.77 -13.27
N ASN A 161 -16.96 1.14 -13.48
CA ASN A 161 -16.33 2.38 -13.02
C ASN A 161 -16.37 2.50 -11.48
N LEU A 162 -15.81 1.52 -10.77
CA LEU A 162 -15.79 1.52 -9.31
C LEU A 162 -14.36 1.47 -8.77
N VAL A 163 -14.13 2.16 -7.64
CA VAL A 163 -12.98 1.95 -6.76
C VAL A 163 -13.49 1.40 -5.43
N LEU A 164 -13.32 0.11 -5.24
CA LEU A 164 -13.77 -0.60 -4.06
C LEU A 164 -12.61 -0.83 -3.09
N PHE A 165 -12.93 -0.94 -1.80
CA PHE A 165 -11.97 -1.28 -0.74
C PHE A 165 -12.67 -2.09 0.36
N PRO A 166 -11.92 -2.83 1.22
CA PRO A 166 -12.49 -3.65 2.28
C PRO A 166 -13.36 -2.88 3.29
N TRP A 167 -14.35 -3.50 3.93
CA TRP A 167 -14.75 -4.89 3.82
C TRP A 167 -15.73 -5.12 2.67
N GLY A 168 -15.50 -6.17 1.90
CA GLY A 168 -16.42 -6.68 0.90
C GLY A 168 -17.44 -7.66 1.47
N TRP A 169 -17.09 -8.45 2.48
CA TRP A 169 -17.98 -9.49 3.01
C TRP A 169 -19.20 -8.96 3.79
N THR A 170 -19.22 -7.70 4.20
CA THR A 170 -20.28 -7.12 5.04
C THR A 170 -20.41 -5.60 4.90
N THR A 171 -21.60 -5.08 5.16
CA THR A 171 -21.86 -3.64 5.38
C THR A 171 -21.93 -3.24 6.84
N SER A 172 -21.94 -4.22 7.76
CA SER A 172 -22.15 -3.96 9.19
C SER A 172 -20.90 -3.46 9.90
N TYR A 173 -19.72 -3.66 9.30
CA TYR A 173 -18.44 -3.29 9.87
C TYR A 173 -17.64 -2.42 8.91
N LYS A 174 -16.86 -1.51 9.49
CA LYS A 174 -15.81 -0.76 8.81
C LYS A 174 -14.46 -1.32 9.20
N THR A 175 -13.48 -1.21 8.31
CA THR A 175 -12.09 -1.52 8.63
C THR A 175 -11.56 -0.52 9.66
N GLY A 176 -10.54 -0.90 10.44
CA GLY A 176 -9.88 0.03 11.35
C GLY A 176 -9.21 1.21 10.62
N ASN A 177 -8.94 1.04 9.32
CA ASN A 177 -8.38 2.06 8.43
C ASN A 177 -9.41 2.62 7.42
N ASP A 178 -10.73 2.58 7.71
CA ASP A 178 -11.76 3.01 6.74
C ASP A 178 -11.57 4.45 6.26
N ALA A 179 -11.33 5.39 7.17
CA ALA A 179 -11.17 6.80 6.81
C ALA A 179 -10.06 7.05 5.76
N PRO A 180 -8.81 6.58 5.94
CA PRO A 180 -7.79 6.74 4.91
C PRO A 180 -8.05 5.92 3.65
N LEU A 181 -8.56 4.69 3.74
CA LEU A 181 -8.90 3.88 2.56
C LEU A 181 -9.97 4.57 1.70
N ARG A 182 -11.02 5.08 2.35
CA ARG A 182 -12.11 5.80 1.71
C ARG A 182 -11.66 7.11 1.08
N ALA A 183 -10.76 7.84 1.74
CA ALA A 183 -10.15 9.05 1.18
C ALA A 183 -9.34 8.72 -0.08
N MET A 184 -8.51 7.68 -0.03
CA MET A 184 -7.73 7.24 -1.18
C MET A 184 -8.62 6.75 -2.33
N ALA A 185 -9.68 6.00 -2.02
CA ALA A 185 -10.67 5.55 -3.01
C ALA A 185 -11.41 6.71 -3.69
N LYS A 186 -11.74 7.76 -2.92
CA LYS A 186 -12.32 9.00 -3.42
C LYS A 186 -11.38 9.73 -4.38
N ASP A 187 -10.11 9.86 -4.03
CA ASP A 187 -9.11 10.52 -4.88
C ASP A 187 -8.95 9.75 -6.20
N LEU A 188 -8.81 8.43 -6.13
CA LEU A 188 -8.73 7.54 -7.29
C LEU A 188 -9.95 7.65 -8.22
N ALA A 189 -11.16 7.61 -7.67
CA ALA A 189 -12.39 7.77 -8.45
C ALA A 189 -12.48 9.16 -9.08
N THR A 190 -12.04 10.20 -8.37
CA THR A 190 -12.01 11.58 -8.87
C THR A 190 -11.04 11.72 -10.05
N MET A 191 -9.85 11.11 -9.96
CA MET A 191 -8.85 11.08 -11.05
C MET A 191 -9.38 10.34 -12.28
N ALA A 192 -10.09 9.24 -12.08
CA ALA A 192 -10.71 8.48 -13.17
C ALA A 192 -11.81 9.28 -13.89
N GLY A 193 -12.40 10.26 -13.19
CA GLY A 193 -13.32 11.26 -13.73
C GLY A 193 -14.80 10.90 -13.54
N SER A 194 -15.66 11.65 -14.22
CA SER A 194 -17.12 11.52 -14.05
C SER A 194 -17.62 10.10 -14.31
N GLY A 195 -18.60 9.68 -13.50
CA GLY A 195 -19.20 8.35 -13.57
C GLY A 195 -18.45 7.26 -12.80
N TRP A 196 -17.32 7.58 -12.15
CA TRP A 196 -16.67 6.68 -11.21
C TRP A 196 -17.22 6.85 -9.79
N GLN A 197 -17.52 5.73 -9.13
CA GLN A 197 -17.95 5.69 -7.73
C GLN A 197 -16.89 4.99 -6.87
N TYR A 198 -16.98 5.18 -5.55
CA TYR A 198 -16.09 4.55 -4.59
C TYR A 198 -16.84 4.19 -3.32
N GLY A 199 -16.38 3.15 -2.63
CA GLY A 199 -16.99 2.67 -1.39
C GLY A 199 -16.64 1.22 -1.11
N GLN A 200 -17.09 0.72 0.02
CA GLN A 200 -17.07 -0.72 0.26
C GLN A 200 -18.04 -1.41 -0.71
N PRO A 201 -17.77 -2.66 -1.16
CA PRO A 201 -18.62 -3.37 -2.11
C PRO A 201 -20.12 -3.32 -1.75
N GLY A 202 -20.52 -3.55 -0.51
CA GLY A 202 -21.92 -3.48 -0.09
C GLY A 202 -22.57 -2.08 -0.09
N GLU A 203 -21.79 -1.01 -0.15
CA GLU A 203 -22.31 0.38 -0.20
C GLU A 203 -22.69 0.82 -1.61
N VAL A 204 -21.96 0.32 -2.62
CA VAL A 204 -22.06 0.79 -4.01
C VAL A 204 -22.36 -0.34 -5.01
N LEU A 205 -22.32 -1.60 -4.57
CA LEU A 205 -22.50 -2.79 -5.39
C LEU A 205 -23.25 -3.90 -4.61
N TYR A 206 -22.53 -4.91 -4.10
CA TYR A 206 -23.06 -6.01 -3.28
C TYR A 206 -21.94 -6.60 -2.40
N ASN A 207 -22.32 -7.28 -1.31
CA ASN A 207 -21.36 -7.96 -0.44
C ASN A 207 -20.75 -9.19 -1.12
N ALA A 208 -19.44 -9.38 -0.94
CA ALA A 208 -18.66 -10.47 -1.51
C ALA A 208 -17.61 -10.96 -0.51
N ALA A 209 -17.81 -12.16 0.03
CA ALA A 209 -16.87 -12.81 0.94
C ALA A 209 -15.83 -13.66 0.20
N GLY A 210 -14.69 -13.94 0.85
CA GLY A 210 -13.58 -14.69 0.23
C GLY A 210 -12.87 -13.95 -0.90
N ALA A 211 -13.05 -12.63 -0.96
CA ALA A 211 -12.41 -11.77 -1.95
C ALA A 211 -10.94 -11.52 -1.61
N THR A 212 -10.16 -11.17 -2.63
CA THR A 212 -8.71 -11.01 -2.49
C THR A 212 -8.35 -9.71 -1.80
N ASP A 213 -9.11 -8.64 -2.03
CA ASP A 213 -8.90 -7.36 -1.38
C ASP A 213 -9.16 -7.42 0.12
N ASP A 214 -10.24 -8.09 0.53
CA ASP A 214 -10.51 -8.39 1.94
C ASP A 214 -9.36 -9.16 2.56
N TRP A 215 -8.90 -10.24 1.92
CA TRP A 215 -7.79 -11.04 2.44
C TRP A 215 -6.48 -10.26 2.60
N VAL A 216 -6.12 -9.42 1.63
CA VAL A 216 -4.90 -8.60 1.72
C VAL A 216 -4.96 -7.65 2.91
N TYR A 217 -6.11 -7.04 3.17
CA TYR A 217 -6.26 -6.18 4.34
C TYR A 217 -6.37 -6.99 5.65
N ASP A 218 -7.08 -8.11 5.63
CA ASP A 218 -7.33 -8.93 6.81
C ASP A 218 -6.05 -9.60 7.34
N ASP A 219 -5.30 -10.25 6.44
CA ASP A 219 -4.11 -11.05 6.77
C ASP A 219 -2.84 -10.20 6.87
N LEU A 220 -2.76 -9.06 6.17
CA LEU A 220 -1.52 -8.29 6.08
C LEU A 220 -1.66 -6.84 6.56
N GLY A 221 -2.89 -6.34 6.74
CA GLY A 221 -3.12 -4.92 7.04
C GLY A 221 -2.76 -3.97 5.90
N VAL A 222 -2.47 -4.48 4.70
CA VAL A 222 -2.03 -3.67 3.55
C VAL A 222 -3.22 -2.97 2.89
N ALA A 223 -3.03 -1.75 2.42
CA ALA A 223 -4.08 -1.01 1.74
C ALA A 223 -4.43 -1.71 0.42
N SER A 224 -5.67 -2.17 0.29
CA SER A 224 -6.11 -2.99 -0.83
C SER A 224 -7.32 -2.39 -1.52
N PHE A 225 -7.31 -2.42 -2.85
CA PHE A 225 -8.37 -1.85 -3.68
C PHE A 225 -8.75 -2.78 -4.84
N VAL A 226 -10.03 -2.80 -5.16
CA VAL A 226 -10.55 -3.38 -6.41
C VAL A 226 -10.96 -2.24 -7.35
N TRP A 227 -10.50 -2.28 -8.59
CA TRP A 227 -10.93 -1.32 -9.61
C TRP A 227 -11.79 -2.01 -10.65
N GLU A 228 -13.06 -1.64 -10.79
CA GLU A 228 -13.94 -2.12 -11.85
C GLU A 228 -13.83 -1.22 -13.07
N ILE A 229 -12.89 -1.51 -13.97
CA ILE A 229 -12.52 -0.65 -15.08
C ILE A 229 -13.56 -0.73 -16.20
N GLY A 230 -14.06 0.44 -16.60
CA GLY A 230 -14.95 0.61 -17.75
C GLY A 230 -16.42 0.77 -17.37
N PRO A 231 -17.21 1.51 -18.16
CA PRO A 231 -18.60 1.80 -17.86
C PRO A 231 -19.51 0.58 -18.00
N SER A 232 -20.72 0.69 -17.46
CA SER A 232 -21.78 -0.32 -17.62
C SER A 232 -22.55 -0.22 -18.95
N SER A 233 -22.39 0.88 -19.69
CA SER A 233 -23.00 1.09 -21.00
C SER A 233 -22.11 1.89 -21.96
N GLY A 234 -22.42 1.82 -23.26
CA GLY A 234 -21.69 2.52 -24.31
C GLY A 234 -20.61 1.67 -24.98
N THR A 235 -19.82 2.29 -25.87
CA THR A 235 -18.87 1.57 -26.75
C THR A 235 -17.75 0.84 -26.00
N CYS A 236 -17.34 1.35 -24.84
CA CYS A 236 -16.27 0.77 -24.03
C CYS A 236 -16.80 0.04 -22.78
N SER A 237 -18.06 -0.40 -22.78
CA SER A 237 -18.63 -1.16 -21.65
C SER A 237 -18.45 -2.66 -21.77
N GLY A 238 -18.67 -3.36 -20.66
CA GLY A 238 -18.73 -4.82 -20.65
C GLY A 238 -17.35 -5.48 -20.50
N PHE A 239 -17.34 -6.80 -20.71
CA PHE A 239 -16.13 -7.62 -20.56
C PHE A 239 -15.24 -7.62 -21.81
N PHE A 240 -15.81 -7.37 -23.00
CA PHE A 240 -15.10 -7.44 -24.28
C PHE A 240 -15.20 -6.13 -25.08
N PRO A 241 -14.74 -4.99 -24.52
CA PRO A 241 -14.70 -3.73 -25.26
C PRO A 241 -13.72 -3.82 -26.44
N THR A 242 -13.91 -2.99 -27.46
CA THR A 242 -12.97 -2.92 -28.59
C THR A 242 -11.59 -2.47 -28.13
N TYR A 243 -10.51 -3.03 -28.68
CA TYR A 243 -9.13 -2.72 -28.27
C TYR A 243 -8.78 -1.22 -28.33
N SER A 244 -9.40 -0.44 -29.24
CA SER A 244 -9.23 1.02 -29.30
C SER A 244 -9.60 1.73 -27.98
N CYS A 245 -10.47 1.14 -27.16
CA CYS A 245 -10.82 1.63 -25.82
C CYS A 245 -9.65 1.61 -24.85
N GLN A 246 -8.63 0.75 -25.04
CA GLN A 246 -7.44 0.75 -24.20
C GLN A 246 -6.74 2.10 -24.27
N ALA A 247 -6.52 2.63 -25.47
CA ALA A 247 -5.85 3.93 -25.66
C ALA A 247 -6.79 5.12 -25.44
N SER A 248 -8.05 5.02 -25.87
CA SER A 248 -8.97 6.17 -25.86
C SER A 248 -9.65 6.41 -24.51
N THR A 249 -9.81 5.36 -23.69
CA THR A 249 -10.68 5.42 -22.50
C THR A 249 -10.00 4.86 -21.26
N PHE A 250 -9.53 3.61 -21.29
CA PHE A 250 -9.08 2.94 -20.07
C PHE A 250 -7.73 3.48 -19.60
N TRP A 251 -6.71 3.48 -20.46
CA TRP A 251 -5.37 3.94 -20.09
C TRP A 251 -5.31 5.40 -19.64
N PRO A 252 -5.96 6.37 -20.30
CA PRO A 252 -5.99 7.76 -19.82
C PRO A 252 -6.58 7.93 -18.42
N LYS A 253 -7.49 7.03 -18.01
CA LYS A 253 -8.12 7.04 -16.68
C LYS A 253 -7.30 6.28 -15.66
N THR A 254 -6.78 5.10 -16.01
CA THR A 254 -6.06 4.22 -15.06
C THR A 254 -4.61 4.60 -14.87
N LYS A 255 -3.92 5.19 -15.85
CA LYS A 255 -2.54 5.68 -15.69
C LYS A 255 -2.38 6.61 -14.47
N PRO A 256 -3.15 7.72 -14.34
CA PRO A 256 -3.00 8.60 -13.17
C PRO A 256 -3.36 7.89 -11.86
N MET A 257 -4.35 6.99 -11.87
CA MET A 257 -4.69 6.16 -10.70
C MET A 257 -3.53 5.26 -10.27
N LEU A 258 -2.85 4.60 -11.22
CA LEU A 258 -1.69 3.73 -10.96
C LEU A 258 -0.51 4.52 -10.40
N MET A 259 -0.19 5.67 -11.02
CA MET A 259 0.87 6.56 -10.51
C MET A 259 0.55 7.04 -9.08
N TYR A 260 -0.69 7.46 -8.82
CA TYR A 260 -1.10 7.89 -7.49
C TYR A 260 -1.04 6.76 -6.46
N ALA A 261 -1.55 5.57 -6.79
CA ALA A 261 -1.51 4.41 -5.91
C ALA A 261 -0.08 3.98 -5.58
N ALA A 262 0.80 3.95 -6.58
CA ALA A 262 2.22 3.61 -6.39
C ALA A 262 2.92 4.63 -5.48
N LYS A 263 2.70 5.94 -5.68
CA LYS A 263 3.23 7.00 -4.79
C LYS A 263 2.69 6.90 -3.38
N LYS A 264 1.43 6.49 -3.21
CA LYS A 264 0.79 6.31 -1.90
C LYS A 264 1.29 5.08 -1.16
N ALA A 265 1.98 4.14 -1.81
CA ALA A 265 2.48 2.93 -1.16
C ALA A 265 3.45 3.17 0.00
N ALA A 266 4.16 4.31 0.03
CA ALA A 266 5.04 4.64 1.16
C ALA A 266 4.27 4.98 2.46
N SER A 267 3.03 5.48 2.35
CA SER A 267 2.19 5.82 3.51
C SER A 267 0.70 5.88 3.10
N PRO A 268 0.07 4.72 2.85
CA PRO A 268 -1.33 4.65 2.43
C PRO A 268 -2.31 5.13 3.52
N TYR A 269 -1.96 5.00 4.80
CA TYR A 269 -2.83 5.37 5.92
C TYR A 269 -2.55 6.74 6.54
N GLY A 270 -1.47 7.41 6.12
CA GLY A 270 -1.09 8.74 6.58
C GLY A 270 -1.94 9.87 6.00
N GLY A 271 -3.27 9.85 6.20
CA GLY A 271 -4.18 10.97 5.93
C GLY A 271 -4.39 11.36 4.45
N GLY A 272 -5.62 11.76 4.12
CA GLY A 272 -6.02 12.17 2.76
C GLY A 272 -5.40 13.50 2.30
N GLY A 273 -5.13 13.56 0.99
CA GLY A 273 -4.26 14.54 0.33
C GLY A 273 -3.07 13.79 -0.26
N ASN A 274 -2.58 14.14 -1.46
CA ASN A 274 -1.24 13.74 -1.88
C ASN A 274 -0.31 13.80 -0.65
N PRO A 275 0.60 12.83 -0.41
CA PRO A 275 1.56 13.03 0.67
C PRO A 275 2.14 14.43 0.44
N PRO A 276 1.95 15.39 1.36
CA PRO A 276 2.48 16.72 1.18
C PRO A 276 3.96 16.59 1.48
N VAL A 277 4.72 15.89 0.61
CA VAL A 277 6.09 15.38 0.85
C VAL A 277 6.32 15.32 2.35
N GLY A 278 5.52 14.50 3.05
CA GLY A 278 5.60 14.44 4.51
C GLY A 278 7.06 14.15 4.79
N CYS A 279 7.72 15.04 5.53
CA CYS A 279 9.17 15.03 5.72
C CYS A 279 9.59 13.59 5.97
N ALA A 280 10.17 12.94 4.97
CA ALA A 280 10.61 11.57 5.16
C ALA A 280 11.58 11.61 6.33
N LYS A 281 11.52 10.61 7.21
CA LYS A 281 12.51 10.44 8.27
C LYS A 281 13.89 10.65 7.65
N GLN A 282 14.57 11.71 8.07
CA GLN A 282 15.92 11.99 7.62
C GLN A 282 16.88 11.35 8.62
N THR A 283 17.96 10.78 8.12
CA THR A 283 18.99 10.14 8.95
C THR A 283 20.34 10.75 8.62
N ASN A 284 21.13 10.99 9.67
CA ASN A 284 22.57 11.22 9.54
C ASN A 284 23.28 10.11 10.30
N ASP A 285 24.05 9.31 9.56
CA ASP A 285 24.81 8.14 10.01
C ASP A 285 26.32 8.40 10.05
N ALA A 286 26.74 9.66 10.00
CA ALA A 286 28.14 10.04 10.13
C ALA A 286 28.55 10.08 11.62
N ASP A 287 29.57 9.30 11.95
CA ASP A 287 30.14 9.30 13.29
C ASP A 287 30.69 10.68 13.67
N VAL A 288 30.29 11.19 14.84
CA VAL A 288 30.83 12.43 15.44
C VAL A 288 31.41 12.12 16.81
N ALA A 289 32.73 12.23 16.94
CA ALA A 289 33.42 12.03 18.20
C ALA A 289 32.93 13.01 19.27
N ILE A 290 32.60 12.49 20.45
CA ILE A 290 32.19 13.28 21.62
C ILE A 290 33.42 13.39 22.52
N PRO A 291 33.99 14.60 22.73
CA PRO A 291 35.14 14.76 23.60
C PRO A 291 34.74 14.63 25.07
N ASP A 292 35.53 13.88 25.84
CA ASP A 292 35.41 13.71 27.29
C ASP A 292 35.47 15.06 28.02
N ASN A 293 34.47 15.35 28.86
CA ASN A 293 34.26 16.64 29.54
C ASN A 293 34.48 17.87 28.63
N GLY A 294 34.01 17.77 27.39
CA GLY A 294 34.39 18.66 26.29
C GLY A 294 33.36 19.72 25.92
N ALA A 295 33.70 20.47 24.87
CA ALA A 295 32.72 21.31 24.20
C ALA A 295 31.66 20.44 23.50
N ALA A 296 30.42 20.91 23.48
CA ALA A 296 29.34 20.23 22.76
C ALA A 296 29.66 20.10 21.26
N VAL A 297 29.32 18.95 20.69
CA VAL A 297 29.43 18.66 19.25
C VAL A 297 28.05 18.67 18.61
N THR A 298 27.99 18.91 17.30
CA THR A 298 26.75 18.95 16.53
C THR A 298 26.83 18.08 15.29
N SER A 299 25.75 17.35 15.01
CA SER A 299 25.50 16.68 13.72
C SER A 299 24.25 17.27 13.08
N SER A 300 24.28 17.54 11.78
CA SER A 300 23.21 18.25 11.06
C SER A 300 22.37 17.33 10.17
N ILE A 301 21.07 17.60 10.09
CA ILE A 301 20.15 17.08 9.08
C ILE A 301 19.50 18.28 8.40
N THR A 302 19.52 18.32 7.06
CA THR A 302 18.82 19.35 6.29
C THR A 302 17.50 18.81 5.78
N ILE A 303 16.40 19.43 6.20
CA ILE A 303 15.06 19.12 5.69
C ILE A 303 14.70 20.18 4.64
N ALA A 304 14.37 19.74 3.43
CA ALA A 304 13.97 20.59 2.32
C ALA A 304 12.72 20.04 1.63
N GLY A 305 11.94 20.94 1.02
CA GLY A 305 10.75 20.56 0.26
C GLY A 305 9.56 20.10 1.11
N CYS A 306 9.62 20.30 2.43
CA CYS A 306 8.60 19.92 3.39
C CYS A 306 8.08 21.16 4.12
N GLU A 307 7.12 21.84 3.49
CA GLU A 307 6.60 23.12 3.99
C GLU A 307 5.70 22.92 5.24
N GLY A 308 5.64 23.95 6.08
CA GLY A 308 4.78 24.00 7.27
C GLY A 308 5.52 23.91 8.61
N ALA A 309 4.75 23.92 9.69
CA ALA A 309 5.24 23.78 11.05
C ALA A 309 5.43 22.30 11.42
N ALA A 310 6.43 22.01 12.24
CA ALA A 310 6.71 20.67 12.75
C ALA A 310 5.63 20.17 13.73
N SER A 311 5.72 18.92 14.17
CA SER A 311 4.75 18.29 15.05
C SER A 311 5.11 18.42 16.53
N ALA A 312 4.07 18.47 17.38
CA ALA A 312 4.22 18.32 18.83
C ALA A 312 4.65 16.91 19.25
N SER A 313 4.56 15.95 18.33
CA SER A 313 4.95 14.55 18.51
C SER A 313 6.13 14.17 17.60
N SER A 314 7.01 15.12 17.27
CA SER A 314 8.18 14.85 16.43
C SER A 314 9.10 13.84 17.11
N GLN A 315 9.68 12.93 16.32
CA GLN A 315 10.51 11.85 16.85
C GLN A 315 11.98 12.04 16.49
N VAL A 316 12.83 11.86 17.49
CA VAL A 316 14.29 11.89 17.37
C VAL A 316 14.85 10.56 17.84
N GLU A 317 15.26 9.72 16.91
CA GLU A 317 15.96 8.46 17.22
C GLU A 317 17.46 8.75 17.31
N VAL A 318 18.09 8.35 18.41
CA VAL A 318 19.48 8.67 18.72
C VAL A 318 20.24 7.39 19.08
N HIS A 319 21.36 7.20 18.38
CA HIS A 319 22.32 6.12 18.59
C HIS A 319 23.69 6.71 18.94
N ILE A 320 24.08 6.64 20.20
CA ILE A 320 25.39 7.10 20.71
C ILE A 320 26.09 5.92 21.36
N VAL A 321 27.34 5.68 20.96
CA VAL A 321 28.23 4.75 21.67
C VAL A 321 28.94 5.52 22.77
N HIS A 322 28.78 5.13 24.03
CA HIS A 322 29.39 5.77 25.20
C HIS A 322 29.48 4.79 26.37
N THR A 323 30.56 4.84 27.16
CA THR A 323 30.75 3.93 28.31
C THR A 323 29.97 4.33 29.56
N TYR A 324 29.40 5.54 29.59
CA TYR A 324 28.49 5.99 30.65
C TYR A 324 27.45 6.97 30.11
N ARG A 325 26.23 6.50 29.82
CA ARG A 325 25.20 7.34 29.17
C ARG A 325 24.69 8.48 30.06
N GLY A 326 24.89 8.35 31.37
CA GLY A 326 24.52 9.34 32.36
C GLY A 326 25.23 10.69 32.17
N ASP A 327 26.40 10.70 31.55
CA ASP A 327 27.18 11.93 31.39
C ASP A 327 26.66 12.82 30.26
N LEU A 328 25.88 12.24 29.35
CA LEU A 328 25.48 12.89 28.13
C LEU A 328 24.28 13.82 28.34
N VAL A 329 24.44 15.06 27.86
CA VAL A 329 23.37 16.01 27.56
C VAL A 329 23.11 15.97 26.06
N VAL A 330 21.83 15.80 25.68
CA VAL A 330 21.40 15.72 24.29
C VAL A 330 20.26 16.73 24.05
N ASP A 331 20.48 17.66 23.12
CA ASP A 331 19.49 18.63 22.65
C ASP A 331 19.21 18.44 21.16
N LEU A 332 17.95 18.60 20.75
CA LEU A 332 17.59 18.89 19.37
C LEU A 332 17.60 20.42 19.19
N VAL A 333 18.30 20.92 18.18
CA VAL A 333 18.35 22.35 17.85
C VAL A 333 17.60 22.56 16.53
N ALA A 334 16.59 23.42 16.58
CA ALA A 334 15.74 23.78 15.44
C ALA A 334 16.44 24.76 14.48
N PRO A 335 15.91 24.95 13.26
CA PRO A 335 16.50 25.85 12.27
C PRO A 335 16.59 27.31 12.71
N ASP A 336 15.73 27.75 13.62
CA ASP A 336 15.74 29.09 14.21
C ASP A 336 16.80 29.25 15.33
N GLY A 337 17.43 28.15 15.76
CA GLY A 337 18.40 28.08 16.85
C GLY A 337 17.82 27.70 18.21
N THR A 338 16.51 27.52 18.33
CA THR A 338 15.85 27.08 19.57
C THR A 338 16.27 25.66 19.92
N ALA A 339 16.60 25.41 21.19
CA ALA A 339 17.08 24.11 21.66
C ALA A 339 16.05 23.41 22.55
N TYR A 340 15.79 22.14 22.25
CA TYR A 340 14.87 21.26 22.93
C TYR A 340 15.64 20.14 23.62
N ARG A 341 15.56 20.09 24.95
CA ARG A 341 16.24 19.07 25.76
C ARG A 341 15.58 17.71 25.55
N LEU A 342 16.32 16.77 24.95
CA LEU A 342 15.89 15.37 24.82
C LEU A 342 16.30 14.56 26.07
N LYS A 343 17.54 14.76 26.51
CA LYS A 343 18.13 14.09 27.68
C LYS A 343 19.08 15.01 28.43
N GLY A 344 18.96 15.06 29.77
CA GLY A 344 19.95 15.68 30.65
C GLY A 344 20.93 14.66 31.24
N SER A 345 22.04 15.15 31.79
CA SER A 345 22.96 14.29 32.54
C SER A 345 22.34 13.81 33.86
N ASN A 346 22.68 12.59 34.27
CA ASN A 346 22.17 11.92 35.47
C ASN A 346 23.11 10.76 35.88
N ASN A 347 22.74 10.00 36.91
CA ASN A 347 23.54 8.87 37.42
C ASN A 347 23.26 7.53 36.70
N ASP A 348 22.88 7.57 35.41
CA ASP A 348 22.64 6.35 34.63
C ASP A 348 23.97 5.75 34.16
N SER A 349 24.43 4.73 34.87
CA SER A 349 25.70 4.06 34.60
C SER A 349 25.67 3.04 33.46
N GLY A 350 24.59 2.99 32.67
CA GLY A 350 24.53 2.08 31.53
C GLY A 350 25.27 2.63 30.32
N ASP A 351 25.77 1.73 29.48
CA ASP A 351 26.40 2.08 28.21
C ASP A 351 25.37 2.52 27.16
N ASN A 352 25.82 3.39 26.24
CA ASN A 352 25.16 3.80 25.01
C ASN A 352 23.80 4.51 25.18
N ILE A 353 23.38 5.20 24.12
CA ILE A 353 22.01 5.68 23.96
C ILE A 353 21.48 5.03 22.67
N ASP A 354 20.44 4.23 22.79
CA ASP A 354 19.70 3.62 21.67
C ASP A 354 18.21 3.80 21.96
N THR A 355 17.70 5.00 21.69
CA THR A 355 16.33 5.36 22.08
C THR A 355 15.74 6.40 21.15
N THR A 356 14.41 6.42 21.12
CA THR A 356 13.64 7.44 20.43
C THR A 356 13.01 8.39 21.43
N TYR A 357 13.28 9.68 21.28
CA TYR A 357 12.67 10.75 22.05
C TYR A 357 11.52 11.38 21.28
N THR A 358 10.50 11.84 22.00
CA THR A 358 9.44 12.71 21.46
C THR A 358 9.72 14.13 21.88
N ALA A 359 9.74 15.07 20.93
CA ALA A 359 9.93 16.49 21.18
C ALA A 359 8.75 17.29 20.64
N ASP A 360 8.22 18.19 21.47
CA ASP A 360 7.25 19.18 21.01
C ASP A 360 7.98 20.36 20.37
N VAL A 361 8.09 20.30 19.05
CA VAL A 361 8.69 21.35 18.21
C VAL A 361 7.63 22.00 17.33
N SER A 362 6.37 21.99 17.76
CA SER A 362 5.24 22.48 16.95
C SER A 362 5.29 23.98 16.60
N SER A 363 6.15 24.75 17.27
CA SER A 363 6.45 26.14 16.95
C SER A 363 7.42 26.31 15.77
N GLU A 364 8.11 25.25 15.36
CA GLU A 364 9.25 25.34 14.45
C GLU A 364 8.87 25.06 13.01
N ALA A 365 9.60 25.68 12.07
CA ALA A 365 9.49 25.33 10.67
C ALA A 365 10.14 23.95 10.41
N ARG A 366 9.47 23.09 9.65
CA ARG A 366 10.05 21.78 9.27
C ARG A 366 11.29 21.94 8.39
N ASN A 367 11.21 22.80 7.38
CA ASN A 367 12.32 23.09 6.49
C ASN A 367 13.44 23.85 7.20
N GLY A 368 14.67 23.41 7.00
CA GLY A 368 15.86 24.05 7.54
C GLY A 368 16.91 23.05 7.99
N GLU A 369 17.98 23.58 8.57
CA GLU A 369 19.03 22.78 9.17
C GLU A 369 18.67 22.48 10.64
N TRP A 370 18.39 21.22 10.93
CA TRP A 370 18.23 20.71 12.28
C TRP A 370 19.55 20.13 12.78
N LYS A 371 19.85 20.29 14.07
CA LYS A 371 21.09 19.74 14.65
C LYS A 371 20.79 18.90 15.88
N LEU A 372 21.42 17.74 15.97
CA LEU A 372 21.57 17.07 17.26
C LEU A 372 22.83 17.59 17.92
N ARG A 373 22.68 18.19 19.10
CA ARG A 373 23.79 18.68 19.91
C ARG A 373 24.01 17.72 21.08
N VAL A 374 25.21 17.17 21.18
CA VAL A 374 25.59 16.21 22.22
C VAL A 374 26.79 16.75 22.97
N GLN A 375 26.75 16.65 24.30
CA GLN A 375 27.87 17.03 25.15
C GLN A 375 28.04 16.01 26.27
N ASP A 376 29.27 15.54 26.44
CA ASP A 376 29.70 14.92 27.69
C ASP A 376 30.13 16.03 28.66
N VAL A 377 29.52 16.04 29.85
CA VAL A 377 29.78 17.06 30.88
C VAL A 377 30.55 16.52 32.09
N TYR A 378 30.98 15.25 32.06
CA TYR A 378 31.82 14.63 33.08
C TYR A 378 33.07 14.05 32.45
N SER A 379 34.03 13.67 33.30
CA SER A 379 35.33 13.15 32.88
C SER A 379 35.38 11.63 33.01
N ALA A 380 36.21 10.98 32.20
CA ALA A 380 36.65 9.57 32.22
C ALA A 380 35.98 8.65 31.20
N ASP A 381 34.93 9.10 30.54
CA ASP A 381 34.18 8.33 29.55
C ASP A 381 34.33 8.99 28.18
N THR A 382 34.35 8.17 27.13
CA THR A 382 34.49 8.67 25.75
C THR A 382 33.55 7.92 24.86
N GLY A 383 33.16 8.56 23.76
CA GLY A 383 32.29 7.95 22.79
C GLY A 383 32.09 8.79 21.55
N TYR A 384 31.08 8.42 20.77
CA TYR A 384 30.72 9.12 19.55
C TYR A 384 29.23 8.96 19.26
N LEU A 385 28.64 10.01 18.70
CA LEU A 385 27.34 9.91 18.05
C LEU A 385 27.51 9.04 16.81
N ASN A 386 26.85 7.89 16.77
CA ASN A 386 26.93 6.97 15.64
C ASN A 386 25.90 7.30 14.56
N SER A 387 24.64 7.50 14.95
CA SER A 387 23.61 7.95 14.03
C SER A 387 22.46 8.62 14.77
N TRP A 388 21.71 9.43 14.04
CA TRP A 388 20.43 9.92 14.52
C TRP A 388 19.49 10.19 13.36
N SER A 389 18.21 10.23 13.66
CA SER A 389 17.19 10.55 12.68
C SER A 389 16.10 11.45 13.25
N LEU A 390 15.43 12.15 12.35
CA LEU A 390 14.42 13.14 12.70
C LEU A 390 13.18 12.96 11.83
N THR A 391 12.02 12.94 12.48
CA THR A 391 10.70 13.06 11.85
C THR A 391 9.98 14.27 12.46
N VAL A 392 9.66 15.27 11.64
CA VAL A 392 9.04 16.57 12.03
C VAL A 392 7.67 16.81 11.44
#